data_AF-A0A2W4MFG5-F1
#
_entry.id   AF-A0A2W4MFG5-F1
#
_cell.length_a   1.000
_cell.length_b   1.000
_cell.length_c   1.000
_cell.angle_alpha   90.00
_cell.angle_beta   90.00
_cell.angle_gamma   90.00
#
_symmetry.space_group_name_H-M   'P 1'
#
loop_
_entity.id
_entity.type
_entity.pdbx_description
1 polymer ?
#
loop_
_entity_poly.entity_id
_entity_poly.type
_entity_poly.pdbx_seq_one_letter_code
_entity_poly.pdbx_strand_id
1 'polypeptide(L)' 'LKPSTRKSIQEFQQILESHGIPATVRRTLGSDIDASCGQLRRKHEKDSK' A
#
# COMPACT_ATOMS: atom_id res chain seq x y z
N LEU A 1 7.88 7.68 -5.93
CA LEU A 1 7.62 6.32 -5.41
C LEU A 1 6.59 5.65 -6.30
N LYS A 2 6.91 4.50 -6.90
CA LYS A 2 6.02 3.73 -7.78
C LYS A 2 5.48 2.51 -7.02
N PRO A 3 4.17 2.21 -7.06
CA PRO A 3 3.63 1.00 -6.44
C PRO A 3 4.18 -0.27 -7.07
N SER A 4 4.32 -1.32 -6.27
CA SER A 4 4.66 -2.68 -6.74
C SER A 4 3.59 -3.21 -7.71
N THR A 5 4.00 -4.09 -8.62
CA THR A 5 3.05 -4.74 -9.53
C THR A 5 2.15 -5.72 -8.79
N ARG A 6 0.94 -5.99 -9.32
CA ARG A 6 0.04 -7.00 -8.72
C ARG A 6 0.69 -8.37 -8.61
N LYS A 7 1.46 -8.77 -9.62
CA LYS A 7 2.19 -10.05 -9.64
C LYS A 7 3.16 -10.14 -8.45
N SER A 8 3.99 -9.12 -8.26
CA SER A 8 4.95 -9.10 -7.16
C SER A 8 4.27 -9.08 -5.79
N ILE A 9 3.12 -8.39 -5.65
CA ILE A 9 2.35 -8.38 -4.41
C ILE A 9 1.80 -9.79 -4.11
N GLN A 10 1.28 -10.48 -5.12
CA GLN A 10 0.75 -11.85 -4.98
C GLN A 10 1.84 -12.86 -4.66
N GLU A 11 2.99 -12.79 -5.34
CA GLU A 11 4.15 -13.66 -5.05
C GLU A 11 4.60 -13.48 -3.60
N PHE A 12 4.68 -12.23 -3.12
CA PHE A 12 5.07 -11.95 -1.73
C PHE A 12 4.04 -12.47 -0.73
N GLN A 13 2.74 -12.31 -1.00
CA GLN A 13 1.68 -12.89 -0.17
C GLN A 13 1.83 -14.41 -0.06
N GLN A 14 2.02 -15.10 -1.20
CA GLN A 14 2.18 -16.56 -1.25
C GLN A 14 3.41 -17.04 -0.46
N ILE A 15 4.53 -16.30 -0.52
CA ILE A 15 5.72 -16.61 0.26
C ILE A 15 5.42 -16.56 1.76
N LEU A 16 4.69 -15.55 2.24
CA LEU A 16 4.33 -15.44 3.66
C LEU A 16 3.40 -16.60 4.08
N GLU A 17 2.37 -16.85 3.27
CA GLU A 17 1.39 -17.90 3.54
C GLU A 17 2.02 -19.30 3.54
N SER A 18 2.98 -19.56 2.65
CA SER A 18 3.70 -20.86 2.61
C SER A 18 4.56 -21.11 3.84
N HIS A 19 4.97 -20.04 4.55
CA HIS A 19 5.67 -20.12 5.83
C HIS A 19 4.71 -20.10 7.04
N GLY A 20 3.40 -20.24 6.81
CA GLY A 20 2.40 -20.26 7.87
C GLY A 20 2.07 -18.89 8.45
N ILE A 21 2.45 -17.80 7.78
CA ILE A 21 2.15 -16.42 8.19
C ILE A 21 0.90 -15.95 7.43
N PRO A 22 -0.25 -15.73 8.11
CA PRO A 22 -1.44 -15.22 7.44
C PRO A 22 -1.19 -13.81 6.88
N ALA A 23 -1.41 -13.63 5.58
CA ALA A 23 -1.20 -12.37 4.90
C ALA A 23 -2.46 -11.97 4.11
N THR A 24 -2.76 -10.67 4.05
CA THR A 24 -3.87 -10.15 3.24
C THR A 24 -3.46 -8.87 2.52
N VAL A 25 -3.86 -8.75 1.25
CA VAL A 25 -3.65 -7.53 0.47
C VAL A 25 -4.82 -6.58 0.71
N ARG A 26 -4.55 -5.45 1.36
CA ARG A 26 -5.57 -4.40 1.59
C ARG A 26 -5.95 -3.74 0.27
N ARG A 27 -7.25 -3.54 0.07
CA ARG A 27 -7.77 -2.73 -1.04
C ARG A 27 -7.46 -1.26 -0.77
N THR A 28 -7.01 -0.54 -1.79
CA THR A 28 -6.84 0.92 -1.72
C THR A 28 -8.22 1.58 -1.75
N LEU A 29 -8.47 2.50 -0.82
CA LEU A 29 -9.72 3.27 -0.71
C LEU A 29 -9.38 4.76 -0.60
N GLY A 30 -10.23 5.62 -1.17
CA GLY A 30 -10.09 7.08 -1.08
C GLY A 30 -8.94 7.66 -1.88
N SER A 31 -8.45 6.98 -2.93
CA SER A 31 -7.40 7.51 -3.82
C SER A 31 -7.90 8.70 -4.64
N ASP A 32 -9.18 8.70 -4.97
CA ASP A 32 -9.90 9.71 -5.74
C ASP A 32 -10.16 11.00 -4.95
N ILE A 33 -10.17 10.92 -3.62
CA ILE A 33 -10.41 12.06 -2.71
C ILE A 33 -9.19 12.41 -1.84
N ASP A 34 -7.99 12.00 -2.27
CA ASP A 34 -6.72 12.24 -1.56
C ASP A 34 -6.69 11.78 -0.09
N ALA A 35 -7.47 10.75 0.24
CA ALA A 35 -7.62 10.20 1.60
C ALA A 35 -7.02 8.80 1.76
N SER A 36 -6.30 8.28 0.75
CA SER A 36 -5.56 7.03 0.89
C SER A 36 -4.48 7.14 1.96
N CYS A 37 -4.15 5.99 2.57
CA CYS A 37 -3.12 5.90 3.60
C CYS A 37 -1.82 6.60 3.17
N GLY A 38 -1.38 7.61 3.93
CA GLY A 38 -0.15 8.36 3.68
C GLY A 38 -0.28 9.63 2.82
N GLN A 39 -1.42 9.87 2.14
CA GLN A 39 -1.62 11.10 1.35
C GLN A 39 -1.69 12.35 2.24
N LEU A 40 -2.44 12.31 3.34
CA LEU A 40 -2.57 13.44 4.28
C LEU A 40 -1.23 13.89 4.86
N ARG A 41 -0.40 12.93 5.28
CA ARG A 41 0.95 13.20 5.79
C ARG A 41 1.82 13.88 4.73
N ARG A 42 1.81 13.37 3.50
CA ARG A 42 2.60 13.95 2.39
C ARG A 42 2.14 15.35 2.01
N LYS A 43 0.84 15.65 2.15
CA LYS A 43 0.30 16.99 1.95
C LYS A 43 0.88 17.96 2.98
N HIS A 44 0.82 17.61 4.25
CA HIS A 44 1.41 18.43 5.33
C HIS A 44 2.93 18.64 5.16
N GLU A 45 3.67 17.60 4.77
CA GLU A 45 5.12 17.69 4.50
C GLU A 45 5.45 18.58 3.28
N LYS A 46 4.55 18.70 2.30
CA LYS A 46 4.69 19.65 1.18
C LYS A 46 4.34 21.08 1.58
N ASP A 47 3.29 21.26 2.36
CA ASP A 47 2.80 22.58 2.77
C ASP A 47 3.74 23.26 3.79
N SER A 48 4.49 22.47 4.57
CA SER A 48 5.46 22.95 5.56
C SER A 48 6.85 23.29 4.98
N LYS A 49 6.97 23.39 3.64
CA LYS A 49 8.23 23.53 2.92
C LYS A 49 8.23 24.80 2.08
#